data_AF-A0AA48GIV6-F1
#
_entry.id   AF-A0AA48GIV6-F1
#
_cell.length_a   1.000
_cell.length_b   1.000
_cell.length_c   1.000
_cell.angle_alpha   90.00
_cell.angle_beta   90.00
_cell.angle_gamma   90.00
#
_symmetry.space_group_name_H-M   'P 1'
#
loop_
_entity.id
_entity.type
_entity.pdbx_description
1 polymer ?
#
loop_
_entity_poly.entity_id
_entity_poly.type
_entity_poly.pdbx_seq_one_letter_code
_entity_poly.pdbx_strand_id
1 'polypeptide(L)'
;MSPQALSDTTPSRRCDWLDLIRGWAVIVMIEVHCVNVWLHKGLIPDWLNYLNGLVAPSFILAAGYSLALSTFRPDGTIRPFGPTAKRLGFILVCAYLLHAPGLTFAEWTVLATPQKYRELFKIDVLQCIVYSLLILQGLARLIRRPLAYAAVALALALGVTLAAPHLWRAGVADGLWMPIRGLVNGNTDRGVTALFPLFPWFSFAAFGSVLGALYRHYRVLPVEGRARWSEGRWLAVLAAAGVVLAAWGTWQSRTWLWNGPWSTWEMGRLHNTTLPSVAQRVGVICMAGGLLGWFEAVRGRWPGANVVMAASRESLLLYLLHLNLIFGLLLADPIRLRTGWGWYQLGWTGTLALTAALIALNLAAGVAWQKVRLDPARTRRLQRRALLALGIWFVAGGWVTYHHFRRSPELATEPYAFLKAARARKGLPPTPDGLSRDPLEGIREKVRLHGKLTPEEKRLLESKGD
;
A
#
# COMPACT_ATOMS: atom_id res chain seq x y z
N MET A 1 -0.66 25.67 -26.07
CA MET A 1 -2.11 25.66 -25.77
C MET A 1 -2.33 26.66 -24.64
N SER A 2 -3.28 27.57 -24.84
CA SER A 2 -3.33 28.95 -24.34
C SER A 2 -3.93 29.10 -22.92
N PRO A 3 -3.83 30.30 -22.29
CA PRO A 3 -4.55 30.71 -21.08
C PRO A 3 -6.05 30.33 -21.01
N GLN A 4 -6.66 29.96 -22.14
CA GLN A 4 -8.04 29.48 -22.27
C GLN A 4 -8.33 28.20 -21.46
N ALA A 5 -7.35 27.34 -21.18
CA ALA A 5 -7.58 26.11 -20.40
C ALA A 5 -7.92 26.41 -18.93
N LEU A 6 -7.39 27.50 -18.37
CA LEU A 6 -7.65 27.90 -16.98
C LEU A 6 -8.96 28.67 -16.82
N SER A 7 -9.42 29.33 -17.88
CA SER A 7 -10.74 29.96 -17.94
C SER A 7 -11.85 29.02 -18.42
N ASP A 8 -11.52 27.74 -18.67
CA ASP A 8 -12.48 26.74 -19.15
C ASP A 8 -13.63 26.53 -18.15
N THR A 9 -14.85 26.85 -18.58
CA THR A 9 -16.11 26.63 -17.85
C THR A 9 -16.93 25.49 -18.44
N THR A 10 -16.32 24.60 -19.23
CA THR A 10 -17.01 23.39 -19.67
C THR A 10 -17.20 22.43 -18.49
N PRO A 11 -18.36 21.76 -18.37
CA PRO A 11 -18.57 20.76 -17.34
C PRO A 11 -17.55 19.62 -17.42
N SER A 12 -16.81 19.41 -16.33
CA SER A 12 -15.73 18.44 -16.29
C SER A 12 -16.22 17.01 -16.41
N ARG A 13 -15.60 16.24 -17.31
CA ARG A 13 -15.79 14.79 -17.42
C ARG A 13 -14.68 13.98 -16.76
N ARG A 14 -13.52 14.59 -16.54
CA ARG A 14 -12.31 13.99 -15.96
C ARG A 14 -11.59 15.02 -15.10
N CYS A 15 -10.87 14.56 -14.09
CA CYS A 15 -10.12 15.39 -13.15
C CYS A 15 -8.63 15.12 -13.31
N ASP A 16 -7.95 15.90 -14.15
CA ASP A 16 -6.55 15.64 -14.50
C ASP A 16 -5.61 15.84 -13.30
N TRP A 17 -5.85 16.83 -12.44
CA TRP A 17 -5.07 17.06 -11.21
C TRP A 17 -5.05 15.84 -10.29
N LEU A 18 -6.20 15.15 -10.16
CA LEU A 18 -6.33 13.96 -9.33
C LEU A 18 -5.57 12.79 -9.93
N ASP A 19 -5.67 12.65 -11.25
CA ASP A 19 -4.92 11.64 -11.97
C ASP A 19 -3.41 11.89 -11.84
N LEU A 20 -2.96 13.14 -11.81
CA LEU A 20 -1.55 13.50 -11.66
C LEU A 20 -1.04 13.13 -10.27
N ILE A 21 -1.77 13.51 -9.22
CA ILE A 21 -1.43 13.15 -7.84
C ILE A 21 -1.35 11.64 -7.67
N ARG A 22 -2.34 10.90 -8.18
CA ARG A 22 -2.33 9.44 -8.12
C ARG A 22 -1.16 8.85 -8.91
N GLY A 23 -0.85 9.39 -10.08
CA GLY A 23 0.26 8.93 -10.92
C GLY A 23 1.62 9.13 -10.25
N TRP A 24 1.86 10.32 -9.68
CA TRP A 24 3.08 10.60 -8.91
C TRP A 24 3.16 9.77 -7.64
N ALA A 25 2.05 9.58 -6.93
CA ALA A 25 2.00 8.73 -5.75
C ALA A 25 2.42 7.28 -6.10
N VAL A 26 2.06 6.74 -7.27
CA VAL A 26 2.54 5.41 -7.70
C VAL A 26 4.05 5.38 -7.88
N ILE A 27 4.64 6.43 -8.47
CA ILE A 27 6.09 6.49 -8.72
C ILE A 27 6.84 6.55 -7.37
N VAL A 28 6.42 7.44 -6.49
CA VAL A 28 7.01 7.58 -5.14
C VAL A 28 6.76 6.32 -4.30
N MET A 29 5.62 5.65 -4.47
CA MET A 29 5.34 4.37 -3.81
C MET A 29 6.38 3.30 -4.12
N ILE A 30 6.80 3.19 -5.39
CA ILE A 30 7.84 2.24 -5.78
C ILE A 30 9.17 2.64 -5.11
N GLU A 31 9.50 3.94 -5.12
CA GLU A 31 10.70 4.46 -4.49
C GLU A 31 10.74 4.15 -2.98
N VAL A 32 9.69 4.46 -2.21
CA VAL A 32 9.69 4.20 -0.76
C VAL A 32 9.89 2.72 -0.45
N HIS A 33 9.30 1.82 -1.25
CA HIS A 33 9.51 0.39 -1.04
C HIS A 33 10.94 -0.05 -1.37
N CYS A 34 11.59 0.54 -2.37
CA CYS A 34 12.99 0.28 -2.67
C CYS A 34 13.90 0.83 -1.56
N VAL A 35 13.68 2.08 -1.13
CA VAL A 35 14.45 2.73 -0.06
C VAL A 35 14.31 1.99 1.25
N ASN A 36 13.10 1.63 1.65
CA ASN A 36 12.86 0.91 2.91
C ASN A 36 13.42 -0.52 2.91
N VAL A 37 13.70 -1.10 1.74
CA VAL A 37 14.29 -2.44 1.62
C VAL A 37 15.81 -2.37 1.57
N TRP A 38 16.40 -1.50 0.75
CA TRP A 38 17.82 -1.55 0.43
C TRP A 38 18.68 -0.46 1.07
N LEU A 39 18.09 0.66 1.50
CA LEU A 39 18.83 1.73 2.15
C LEU A 39 18.73 1.61 3.68
N HIS A 40 19.85 1.70 4.37
CA HIS A 40 19.89 1.65 5.82
C HIS A 40 19.06 2.78 6.44
N LYS A 41 18.27 2.48 7.48
CA LYS A 41 17.32 3.44 8.09
C LYS A 41 17.95 4.75 8.53
N GLY A 42 19.16 4.69 9.09
CA GLY A 42 19.92 5.88 9.52
C GLY A 42 20.41 6.79 8.38
N LEU A 43 20.29 6.35 7.12
CA LEU A 43 20.66 7.16 5.95
C LEU A 43 19.46 7.84 5.29
N ILE A 44 18.22 7.52 5.71
CA ILE A 44 16.99 8.08 5.12
C ILE A 44 16.75 9.47 5.73
N PRO A 45 16.80 10.57 4.94
CA PRO A 45 16.57 11.91 5.47
C PRO A 45 15.09 12.11 5.85
N ASP A 46 14.83 12.94 6.86
CA ASP A 46 13.48 13.20 7.36
C ASP A 46 12.52 13.74 6.28
N TRP A 47 13.02 14.59 5.37
CA TRP A 47 12.20 15.13 4.28
C TRP A 47 11.73 14.03 3.32
N LEU A 48 12.57 13.03 3.06
CA LEU A 48 12.25 11.89 2.20
C LEU A 48 11.28 10.96 2.92
N ASN A 49 11.52 10.68 4.19
CA ASN A 49 10.61 9.89 5.01
C ASN A 49 9.22 10.54 5.11
N TYR A 50 9.16 11.87 5.22
CA TYR A 50 7.91 12.63 5.19
C TYR A 50 7.20 12.53 3.83
N LEU A 51 7.93 12.73 2.72
CA LEU A 51 7.41 12.58 1.36
C LEU A 51 6.82 11.17 1.15
N ASN A 52 7.55 10.16 1.61
CA ASN A 52 7.16 8.75 1.56
C ASN A 52 5.89 8.49 2.37
N GLY A 53 5.73 9.19 3.50
CA GLY A 53 4.51 9.20 4.31
C GLY A 53 3.27 9.78 3.61
N LEU A 54 3.41 10.55 2.52
CA LEU A 54 2.27 11.13 1.78
C LEU A 54 1.66 10.19 0.74
N VAL A 55 2.35 9.11 0.37
CA VAL A 55 1.92 8.17 -0.67
C VAL A 55 0.55 7.56 -0.35
N ALA A 56 0.41 6.93 0.82
CA ALA A 56 -0.83 6.27 1.21
C ALA A 56 -2.01 7.26 1.38
N PRO A 57 -1.87 8.38 2.13
CA PRO A 57 -2.85 9.47 2.13
C PRO A 57 -3.33 9.90 0.75
N SER A 58 -2.42 10.02 -0.22
CA SER A 58 -2.75 10.45 -1.58
C SER A 58 -3.68 9.46 -2.27
N PHE A 59 -3.41 8.16 -2.17
CA PHE A 59 -4.28 7.12 -2.71
C PHE A 59 -5.64 7.06 -2.01
N ILE A 60 -5.65 7.14 -0.68
CA ILE A 60 -6.87 7.06 0.12
C ILE A 60 -7.77 8.26 -0.19
N LEU A 61 -7.20 9.48 -0.25
CA LEU A 61 -7.91 10.70 -0.63
C LEU A 61 -8.44 10.61 -2.06
N ALA A 62 -7.60 10.19 -3.01
CA ALA A 62 -8.02 10.05 -4.40
C ALA A 62 -9.14 9.00 -4.59
N ALA A 63 -9.10 7.91 -3.82
CA ALA A 63 -10.14 6.89 -3.80
C ALA A 63 -11.47 7.46 -3.30
N GLY A 64 -11.47 8.19 -2.18
CA GLY A 64 -12.64 8.87 -1.63
C GLY A 64 -13.23 9.91 -2.57
N TYR A 65 -12.38 10.69 -3.25
CA TYR A 65 -12.79 11.66 -4.26
C TYR A 65 -13.49 11.00 -5.44
N SER A 66 -12.87 9.95 -6.00
CA SER A 66 -13.42 9.19 -7.11
C SER A 66 -14.75 8.52 -6.75
N LEU A 67 -14.92 8.13 -5.48
CA LEU A 67 -16.17 7.55 -5.00
C LEU A 67 -17.33 8.53 -5.10
N ALA A 68 -17.17 9.75 -4.59
CA ALA A 68 -18.23 10.76 -4.62
C ALA A 68 -18.69 11.05 -6.05
N LEU A 69 -17.74 11.20 -7.00
CA LEU A 69 -18.06 11.43 -8.41
C LEU A 69 -18.72 10.22 -9.09
N SER A 70 -18.29 9.01 -8.77
CA SER A 70 -18.83 7.80 -9.39
C SER A 70 -20.17 7.36 -8.80
N THR A 71 -20.51 7.80 -7.59
CA THR A 71 -21.73 7.38 -6.89
C THR A 71 -22.94 8.20 -7.29
N PHE A 72 -22.79 9.52 -7.33
CA PHE A 72 -23.88 10.45 -7.61
C PHE A 72 -23.93 10.81 -9.09
N ARG A 73 -25.01 10.44 -9.78
CA ARG A 73 -25.24 10.84 -11.18
C ARG A 73 -25.55 12.35 -11.27
N PRO A 74 -25.34 12.99 -12.43
CA PRO A 74 -25.73 14.37 -12.64
C PRO A 74 -27.21 14.64 -12.39
N ASP A 75 -28.08 13.67 -12.72
CA ASP A 75 -29.54 13.71 -12.50
C ASP A 75 -29.98 13.62 -11.02
N GLY A 76 -29.05 13.51 -10.07
CA GLY A 76 -29.33 13.42 -8.63
C GLY A 76 -29.60 12.00 -8.12
N THR A 77 -29.70 11.00 -9.01
CA THR A 77 -29.86 9.60 -8.62
C THR A 77 -28.52 8.96 -8.24
N ILE A 78 -28.59 7.81 -7.54
CA ILE A 78 -27.40 7.04 -7.15
C ILE A 78 -27.18 5.87 -8.11
N ARG A 79 -25.91 5.63 -8.47
CA ARG A 79 -25.53 4.47 -9.27
C ARG A 79 -25.69 3.15 -8.48
N PRO A 80 -26.05 2.04 -9.15
CA PRO A 80 -26.20 0.74 -8.48
C PRO A 80 -24.92 0.31 -7.77
N PHE A 81 -25.07 -0.38 -6.64
CA PHE A 81 -23.92 -0.82 -5.83
C PHE A 81 -23.14 -1.96 -6.48
N GLY A 82 -23.81 -2.87 -7.18
CA GLY A 82 -23.23 -4.12 -7.70
C GLY A 82 -21.87 -3.98 -8.40
N PRO A 83 -21.71 -3.09 -9.40
CA PRO A 83 -20.42 -2.89 -10.06
C PRO A 83 -19.32 -2.39 -9.11
N THR A 84 -19.67 -1.51 -8.17
CA THR A 84 -18.74 -1.01 -7.16
C THR A 84 -18.38 -2.12 -6.18
N ALA A 85 -19.36 -2.90 -5.72
CA ALA A 85 -19.17 -4.04 -4.82
C ALA A 85 -18.22 -5.08 -5.43
N LYS A 86 -18.43 -5.44 -6.71
CA LYS A 86 -17.53 -6.36 -7.43
C LYS A 86 -16.09 -5.83 -7.50
N ARG A 87 -15.93 -4.53 -7.79
CA ARG A 87 -14.60 -3.89 -7.82
C ARG A 87 -13.93 -3.89 -6.45
N LEU A 88 -14.66 -3.49 -5.40
CA LEU A 88 -14.15 -3.45 -4.04
C LEU A 88 -13.83 -4.84 -3.50
N GLY A 89 -14.67 -5.84 -3.79
CA GLY A 89 -14.42 -7.24 -3.47
C GLY A 89 -13.16 -7.77 -4.15
N PHE A 90 -12.95 -7.46 -5.44
CA PHE A 90 -11.71 -7.82 -6.14
C PHE A 90 -10.47 -7.19 -5.47
N ILE A 91 -10.52 -5.89 -5.16
CA ILE A 91 -9.42 -5.21 -4.48
C ILE A 91 -9.16 -5.83 -3.09
N LEU A 92 -10.22 -6.18 -2.35
CA LEU A 92 -10.10 -6.79 -1.02
C LEU A 92 -9.46 -8.17 -1.08
N VAL A 93 -9.83 -8.99 -2.08
CA VAL A 93 -9.21 -10.29 -2.33
C VAL A 93 -7.73 -10.10 -2.64
N CYS A 94 -7.36 -9.18 -3.55
CA CYS A 94 -5.96 -8.87 -3.83
C CYS A 94 -5.21 -8.39 -2.57
N ALA A 95 -5.85 -7.57 -1.74
CA ALA A 95 -5.26 -7.04 -0.51
C ALA A 95 -4.86 -8.14 0.47
N TYR A 96 -5.75 -9.10 0.73
CA TYR A 96 -5.44 -10.23 1.60
C TYR A 96 -4.49 -11.24 0.95
N LEU A 97 -4.61 -11.48 -0.37
CA LEU A 97 -3.69 -12.38 -1.07
C LEU A 97 -2.23 -11.89 -1.10
N LEU A 98 -1.98 -10.58 -0.98
CA LEU A 98 -0.62 -10.06 -0.81
C LEU A 98 0.04 -10.49 0.50
N HIS A 99 -0.75 -10.86 1.50
CA HIS A 99 -0.28 -11.39 2.78
C HIS A 99 -0.55 -12.88 2.92
N ALA A 100 -0.89 -13.57 1.83
CA ALA A 100 -1.04 -15.01 1.83
C ALA A 100 0.26 -15.68 2.31
N PRO A 101 0.18 -16.86 2.98
CA PRO A 101 1.35 -17.65 3.33
C PRO A 101 2.30 -17.93 2.16
N GLY A 102 1.76 -17.95 0.95
CA GLY A 102 2.49 -18.00 -0.31
C GLY A 102 1.56 -18.20 -1.52
N LEU A 103 2.15 -18.50 -2.67
CA LEU A 103 1.45 -18.70 -3.94
C LEU A 103 1.25 -20.19 -4.29
N THR A 104 1.63 -21.11 -3.40
CA THR A 104 1.57 -22.55 -3.63
C THR A 104 0.72 -23.26 -2.59
N PHE A 105 0.06 -24.34 -2.99
CA PHE A 105 -0.77 -25.15 -2.10
C PHE A 105 0.05 -25.76 -0.95
N ALA A 106 1.35 -26.06 -1.18
CA ALA A 106 2.26 -26.47 -0.13
C ALA A 106 2.44 -25.39 0.95
N GLU A 107 2.56 -24.11 0.57
CA GLU A 107 2.64 -22.96 1.51
C GLU A 107 1.35 -22.71 2.28
N TRP A 108 0.20 -23.10 1.72
CA TRP A 108 -1.09 -23.07 2.39
C TRP A 108 -1.37 -24.30 3.27
N THR A 109 -0.47 -25.29 3.28
CA THR A 109 -0.71 -26.54 4.02
C THR A 109 0.49 -26.91 4.89
N VAL A 110 1.52 -27.52 4.30
CA VAL A 110 2.65 -28.11 5.01
C VAL A 110 3.76 -27.12 5.32
N LEU A 111 3.90 -26.05 4.53
CA LEU A 111 4.87 -24.97 4.70
C LEU A 111 4.24 -23.71 5.32
N ALA A 112 3.03 -23.82 5.85
CA ALA A 112 2.38 -22.74 6.58
C ALA A 112 2.84 -22.71 8.04
N THR A 113 3.05 -21.51 8.59
CA THR A 113 3.27 -21.31 10.03
C THR A 113 2.09 -20.55 10.64
N PRO A 114 1.83 -20.67 11.96
CA PRO A 114 0.80 -19.86 12.62
C PRO A 114 1.00 -18.36 12.39
N GLN A 115 2.25 -17.89 12.31
CA GLN A 115 2.55 -16.50 11.98
C GLN A 115 2.11 -16.14 10.56
N LYS A 116 2.39 -16.95 9.55
CA LYS A 116 1.95 -16.70 8.17
C LYS A 116 0.43 -16.59 8.04
N TYR A 117 -0.33 -17.40 8.79
CA TYR A 117 -1.79 -17.25 8.83
C TYR A 117 -2.27 -15.99 9.56
N ARG A 118 -1.54 -15.50 10.55
CA ARG A 118 -1.85 -14.23 11.19
C ARG A 118 -1.56 -13.05 10.25
N GLU A 119 -0.45 -13.11 9.51
CA GLU A 119 -0.11 -12.11 8.49
C GLU A 119 -1.20 -11.98 7.43
N LEU A 120 -1.90 -13.07 7.07
CA LEU A 120 -3.05 -13.02 6.15
C LEU A 120 -4.10 -11.99 6.59
N PHE A 121 -4.26 -11.74 7.88
CA PHE A 121 -5.23 -10.77 8.42
C PHE A 121 -4.62 -9.39 8.70
N LYS A 122 -3.38 -9.14 8.27
CA LYS A 122 -2.75 -7.83 8.35
C LYS A 122 -3.57 -6.81 7.56
N ILE A 123 -3.77 -5.64 8.16
CA ILE A 123 -4.47 -4.51 7.56
C ILE A 123 -3.44 -3.51 7.04
N ASP A 124 -3.39 -3.38 5.72
CA ASP A 124 -2.58 -2.40 5.01
C ASP A 124 -3.47 -1.45 4.18
N VAL A 125 -2.85 -0.64 3.32
CA VAL A 125 -3.50 0.48 2.64
C VAL A 125 -4.69 0.05 1.76
N LEU A 126 -4.64 -1.12 1.13
CA LEU A 126 -5.72 -1.58 0.26
C LEU A 126 -6.98 -1.93 1.06
N GLN A 127 -6.82 -2.64 2.18
CA GLN A 127 -7.91 -2.95 3.11
C GLN A 127 -8.51 -1.64 3.64
N CYS A 128 -7.67 -0.71 4.10
CA CYS A 128 -8.10 0.61 4.55
C CYS A 128 -8.94 1.35 3.49
N ILE A 129 -8.48 1.37 2.23
CA ILE A 129 -9.23 1.96 1.12
C ILE A 129 -10.59 1.26 0.98
N VAL A 130 -10.62 -0.07 0.88
CA VAL A 130 -11.87 -0.81 0.65
C VAL A 130 -12.88 -0.55 1.77
N TYR A 131 -12.49 -0.72 3.03
CA TYR A 131 -13.40 -0.51 4.17
C TYR A 131 -13.87 0.93 4.26
N SER A 132 -12.98 1.92 4.04
CA SER A 132 -13.37 3.34 3.99
C SER A 132 -14.39 3.60 2.89
N LEU A 133 -14.19 3.06 1.69
CA LEU A 133 -15.11 3.22 0.57
C LEU A 133 -16.44 2.51 0.79
N LEU A 134 -16.46 1.36 1.48
CA LEU A 134 -17.71 0.67 1.85
C LEU A 134 -18.53 1.50 2.84
N ILE A 135 -17.89 2.05 3.88
CA ILE A 135 -18.53 2.94 4.86
C ILE A 135 -19.12 4.17 4.14
N LEU A 136 -18.30 4.84 3.32
CA LEU A 136 -18.73 6.02 2.56
C LEU A 136 -19.81 5.70 1.53
N GLN A 137 -19.81 4.50 0.92
CA GLN A 137 -20.90 4.06 0.04
C GLN A 137 -22.21 3.80 0.78
N GLY A 138 -22.15 3.25 1.99
CA GLY A 138 -23.31 3.13 2.87
C GLY A 138 -23.88 4.51 3.19
N LEU A 139 -23.00 5.45 3.57
CA LEU A 139 -23.36 6.82 3.88
C LEU A 139 -24.01 7.55 2.70
N ALA A 140 -23.43 7.43 1.50
CA ALA A 140 -23.97 8.04 0.28
C ALA A 140 -25.38 7.53 -0.04
N ARG A 141 -25.65 6.24 0.20
CA ARG A 141 -26.97 5.62 -0.01
C ARG A 141 -28.00 6.01 1.05
N LEU A 142 -27.56 6.23 2.27
CA LEU A 142 -28.43 6.68 3.35
C LEU A 142 -28.86 8.14 3.12
N ILE A 143 -27.89 9.04 2.90
CA ILE A 143 -28.14 10.49 2.81
C ILE A 143 -28.72 10.90 1.46
N ARG A 144 -28.26 10.27 0.37
CA ARG A 144 -28.64 10.51 -1.04
C ARG A 144 -28.41 11.92 -1.59
N ARG A 145 -28.23 12.93 -0.74
CA ARG A 145 -27.94 14.33 -1.12
C ARG A 145 -26.42 14.57 -1.08
N PRO A 146 -25.75 14.91 -2.21
CA PRO A 146 -24.30 15.00 -2.27
C PRO A 146 -23.65 15.98 -1.30
N LEU A 147 -24.26 17.15 -1.06
CA LEU A 147 -23.71 18.16 -0.13
C LEU A 147 -23.93 17.78 1.33
N ALA A 148 -25.08 17.22 1.69
CA ALA A 148 -25.30 16.69 3.04
C ALA A 148 -24.38 15.48 3.30
N TYR A 149 -24.16 14.64 2.28
CA TYR A 149 -23.17 13.58 2.32
C TYR A 149 -21.75 14.13 2.60
N ALA A 150 -21.37 15.21 1.91
CA ALA A 150 -20.09 15.87 2.15
C ALA A 150 -20.00 16.41 3.59
N ALA A 151 -21.04 17.06 4.10
CA ALA A 151 -21.06 17.57 5.48
C ALA A 151 -20.89 16.44 6.51
N VAL A 152 -21.60 15.33 6.35
CA VAL A 152 -21.46 14.18 7.27
C VAL A 152 -20.11 13.48 7.09
N ALA A 153 -19.60 13.35 5.87
CA ALA A 153 -18.26 12.82 5.63
C ALA A 153 -17.18 13.71 6.29
N LEU A 154 -17.32 15.03 6.24
CA LEU A 154 -16.43 15.97 6.94
C LEU A 154 -16.50 15.80 8.45
N ALA A 155 -17.72 15.71 9.01
CA ALA A 155 -17.92 15.47 10.43
C ALA A 155 -17.27 14.16 10.90
N LEU A 156 -17.42 13.08 10.11
CA LEU A 156 -16.76 11.80 10.39
C LEU A 156 -15.24 11.89 10.23
N ALA A 157 -14.72 12.62 9.23
CA ALA A 157 -13.29 12.83 9.06
C ALA A 157 -12.68 13.48 10.31
N LEU A 158 -13.31 14.55 10.81
CA LEU A 158 -12.89 15.25 12.03
C LEU A 158 -13.05 14.34 13.26
N GLY A 159 -14.20 13.70 13.43
CA GLY A 159 -14.45 12.77 14.54
C GLY A 159 -13.43 11.63 14.62
N VAL A 160 -13.11 11.00 13.49
CA VAL A 160 -12.10 9.94 13.41
C VAL A 160 -10.71 10.46 13.79
N THR A 161 -10.30 11.63 13.30
CA THR A 161 -9.00 12.21 13.66
C THR A 161 -8.89 12.64 15.12
N LEU A 162 -10.00 13.07 15.73
CA LEU A 162 -10.05 13.42 17.14
C LEU A 162 -10.04 12.17 18.02
N ALA A 163 -10.71 11.10 17.59
CA ALA A 163 -10.74 9.83 18.31
C ALA A 163 -9.43 9.03 18.19
N ALA A 164 -8.74 9.12 17.05
CA ALA A 164 -7.59 8.27 16.72
C ALA A 164 -6.52 8.23 17.83
N PRO A 165 -6.05 9.35 18.40
CA PRO A 165 -5.01 9.32 19.41
C PRO A 165 -5.41 8.56 20.68
N HIS A 166 -6.70 8.57 21.03
CA HIS A 166 -7.24 7.80 22.15
C HIS A 166 -7.33 6.30 21.83
N LEU A 167 -7.65 5.96 20.58
CA LEU A 167 -7.78 4.57 20.12
C LEU A 167 -6.43 3.86 19.93
N TRP A 168 -5.34 4.62 19.85
CA TRP A 168 -3.97 4.10 19.74
C TRP A 168 -3.30 3.85 21.10
N ARG A 169 -3.97 4.14 22.21
CA ARG A 169 -3.48 3.79 23.55
C ARG A 169 -3.30 2.27 23.69
N ALA A 170 -2.32 1.87 24.49
CA ALA A 170 -2.12 0.46 24.81
C ALA A 170 -3.37 -0.10 25.53
N GLY A 171 -3.72 -1.36 25.25
CA GLY A 171 -4.92 -2.00 25.80
C GLY A 171 -6.21 -1.79 24.99
N VAL A 172 -6.27 -0.76 24.15
CA VAL A 172 -7.48 -0.50 23.35
C VAL A 172 -7.57 -1.51 22.19
N ALA A 173 -8.77 -2.08 22.03
CA ALA A 173 -9.07 -3.16 21.08
C ALA A 173 -8.38 -4.50 21.37
N ASP A 174 -7.79 -4.66 22.56
CA ASP A 174 -7.31 -5.94 23.04
C ASP A 174 -8.48 -6.93 23.17
N GLY A 175 -8.24 -8.19 22.80
CA GLY A 175 -9.28 -9.24 22.81
C GLY A 175 -10.19 -9.26 21.58
N LEU A 176 -10.22 -8.22 20.75
CA LEU A 176 -10.96 -8.26 19.49
C LEU A 176 -10.37 -9.32 18.54
N TRP A 177 -11.24 -9.81 17.65
CA TRP A 177 -10.81 -10.68 16.56
C TRP A 177 -9.82 -9.93 15.66
N MET A 178 -8.73 -10.59 15.29
CA MET A 178 -7.55 -9.99 14.66
C MET A 178 -7.87 -9.08 13.44
N PRO A 179 -8.73 -9.46 12.49
CA PRO A 179 -9.06 -8.60 11.36
C PRO A 179 -9.74 -7.30 11.78
N ILE A 180 -10.61 -7.37 12.79
CA ILE A 180 -11.35 -6.20 13.30
C ILE A 180 -10.40 -5.29 14.08
N ARG A 181 -9.52 -5.87 14.90
CA ARG A 181 -8.52 -5.12 15.66
C ARG A 181 -7.63 -4.27 14.75
N GLY A 182 -7.12 -4.86 13.67
CA GLY A 182 -6.27 -4.15 12.71
C GLY A 182 -6.97 -2.98 11.99
N LEU A 183 -8.31 -2.92 12.01
CA LEU A 183 -9.06 -1.77 11.51
C LEU A 183 -9.14 -0.63 12.54
N VAL A 184 -8.95 -0.90 13.83
CA VAL A 184 -9.07 0.12 14.88
C VAL A 184 -7.77 0.88 15.05
N ASN A 185 -6.65 0.20 15.28
CA ASN A 185 -5.35 0.83 15.50
C ASN A 185 -4.20 -0.02 14.94
N GLY A 186 -3.00 0.56 14.92
CA GLY A 186 -1.78 -0.09 14.43
C GLY A 186 -0.86 -0.59 15.54
N ASN A 187 -1.38 -0.87 16.74
CA ASN A 187 -0.58 -1.49 17.79
C ASN A 187 -0.26 -2.94 17.43
N THR A 188 0.98 -3.38 17.70
CA THR A 188 1.39 -4.76 17.44
C THR A 188 0.60 -5.73 18.32
N ASP A 189 -0.01 -6.75 17.69
CA ASP A 189 -0.75 -7.81 18.37
C ASP A 189 -0.45 -9.16 17.75
N ARG A 190 -0.13 -10.15 18.59
CA ARG A 190 0.15 -11.54 18.16
C ARG A 190 1.13 -11.61 16.98
N GLY A 191 2.11 -10.71 16.95
CA GLY A 191 3.14 -10.63 15.90
C GLY A 191 2.72 -9.89 14.62
N VAL A 192 1.53 -9.30 14.55
CA VAL A 192 1.04 -8.56 13.37
C VAL A 192 0.83 -7.09 13.74
N THR A 193 1.16 -6.19 12.81
CA THR A 193 0.99 -4.74 12.97
C THR A 193 0.25 -4.18 11.77
N ALA A 194 -0.86 -3.47 11.99
CA ALA A 194 -1.58 -2.77 10.94
C ALA A 194 -0.90 -1.42 10.65
N LEU A 195 -0.38 -1.24 9.44
CA LEU A 195 0.25 0.03 9.06
C LEU A 195 -0.80 1.11 8.78
N PHE A 196 -1.95 0.71 8.26
CA PHE A 196 -3.02 1.60 7.84
C PHE A 196 -4.38 1.18 8.42
N PRO A 197 -4.61 1.29 9.75
CA PRO A 197 -5.94 1.12 10.33
C PRO A 197 -6.93 2.19 9.85
N LEU A 198 -8.22 2.09 10.19
CA LEU A 198 -9.18 3.17 9.86
C LEU A 198 -8.92 4.45 10.65
N PHE A 199 -8.30 4.38 11.83
CA PHE A 199 -8.02 5.56 12.65
C PHE A 199 -6.52 5.89 12.57
N PRO A 200 -6.11 7.04 12.01
CA PRO A 200 -6.92 8.12 11.45
C PRO A 200 -7.21 7.98 9.94
N TRP A 201 -6.71 6.93 9.27
CA TRP A 201 -6.54 6.95 7.82
C TRP A 201 -7.85 7.04 7.02
N PHE A 202 -8.98 6.63 7.59
CA PHE A 202 -10.33 6.86 7.04
C PHE A 202 -10.58 8.34 6.73
N SER A 203 -10.05 9.26 7.54
CA SER A 203 -10.25 10.69 7.36
C SER A 203 -9.76 11.17 5.99
N PHE A 204 -8.70 10.59 5.42
CA PHE A 204 -8.25 10.94 4.07
C PHE A 204 -9.30 10.58 3.01
N ALA A 205 -9.96 9.42 3.13
CA ALA A 205 -11.00 9.01 2.20
C ALA A 205 -12.23 9.90 2.35
N ALA A 206 -12.61 10.22 3.58
CA ALA A 206 -13.72 11.11 3.87
C ALA A 206 -13.46 12.53 3.34
N PHE A 207 -12.28 13.11 3.58
CA PHE A 207 -11.85 14.40 2.98
C PHE A 207 -11.85 14.34 1.45
N GLY A 208 -11.35 13.25 0.87
CA GLY A 208 -11.44 13.00 -0.56
C GLY A 208 -12.88 13.07 -1.07
N SER A 209 -13.81 12.41 -0.37
CA SER A 209 -15.24 12.44 -0.69
C SER A 209 -15.87 13.83 -0.57
N VAL A 210 -15.45 14.64 0.41
CA VAL A 210 -15.85 16.05 0.51
C VAL A 210 -15.39 16.81 -0.73
N LEU A 211 -14.11 16.73 -1.08
CA LEU A 211 -13.56 17.38 -2.26
C LEU A 211 -14.26 16.92 -3.55
N GLY A 212 -14.58 15.63 -3.66
CA GLY A 212 -15.29 15.08 -4.82
C GLY A 212 -16.73 15.59 -4.93
N ALA A 213 -17.44 15.71 -3.81
CA ALA A 213 -18.79 16.28 -3.78
C ALA A 213 -18.79 17.79 -4.12
N LEU A 214 -17.79 18.54 -3.63
CA LEU A 214 -17.60 19.96 -3.97
C LEU A 214 -17.23 20.13 -5.45
N TYR A 215 -16.30 19.34 -5.97
CA TYR A 215 -15.95 19.37 -7.39
C TYR A 215 -17.16 19.05 -8.27
N ARG A 216 -17.97 18.06 -7.86
CA ARG A 216 -19.22 17.76 -8.54
C ARG A 216 -20.13 18.98 -8.61
N HIS A 217 -20.28 19.68 -7.50
CA HIS A 217 -21.15 20.85 -7.39
C HIS A 217 -20.67 22.04 -8.24
N TYR A 218 -19.37 22.33 -8.23
CA TYR A 218 -18.82 23.51 -8.91
C TYR A 218 -18.42 23.27 -10.37
N ARG A 219 -18.03 22.04 -10.74
CA ARG A 219 -17.42 21.74 -12.04
C ARG A 219 -18.13 20.69 -12.88
N VAL A 220 -18.85 19.75 -12.27
CA VAL A 220 -19.52 18.67 -13.01
C VAL A 220 -20.99 18.99 -13.30
N LEU A 221 -21.70 19.58 -12.34
CA LEU A 221 -23.10 19.96 -12.53
C LEU A 221 -23.21 21.24 -13.36
N PRO A 222 -23.80 21.18 -14.56
CA PRO A 222 -23.99 22.37 -15.36
C PRO A 222 -25.08 23.27 -14.74
N VAL A 223 -24.85 24.57 -14.82
CA VAL A 223 -25.84 25.64 -14.65
C VAL A 223 -25.85 26.40 -15.97
N GLU A 224 -26.99 26.47 -16.65
CA GLU A 224 -27.10 27.13 -17.97
C GLU A 224 -26.08 26.60 -19.00
N GLY A 225 -25.81 25.29 -18.96
CA GLY A 225 -24.88 24.62 -19.88
C GLY A 225 -23.39 24.82 -19.56
N ARG A 226 -23.03 25.54 -18.48
CA ARG A 226 -21.64 25.79 -18.07
C ARG A 226 -21.38 25.30 -16.63
N ALA A 227 -20.11 25.02 -16.33
CA ALA A 227 -19.66 24.82 -14.97
C ALA A 227 -19.76 26.15 -14.19
N ARG A 228 -20.04 26.07 -12.88
CA ARG A 228 -20.13 27.26 -12.01
C ARG A 228 -18.78 27.96 -11.89
N TRP A 229 -17.71 27.18 -11.81
CA TRP A 229 -16.33 27.66 -11.68
C TRP A 229 -15.51 27.23 -12.89
N SER A 230 -14.42 27.94 -13.15
CA SER A 230 -13.45 27.51 -14.16
C SER A 230 -12.47 26.46 -13.65
N GLU A 231 -11.82 25.76 -14.58
CA GLU A 231 -10.41 25.32 -14.53
C GLU A 231 -9.59 25.79 -13.33
N GLY A 232 -8.96 26.93 -13.57
CA GLY A 232 -8.00 27.57 -12.70
C GLY A 232 -8.60 28.05 -11.39
N ARG A 233 -9.87 28.46 -11.34
CA ARG A 233 -10.50 28.86 -10.07
C ARG A 233 -10.55 27.70 -9.09
N TRP A 234 -10.92 26.50 -9.56
CA TRP A 234 -10.92 25.31 -8.71
C TRP A 234 -9.50 24.98 -8.21
N LEU A 235 -8.53 24.95 -9.13
CA LEU A 235 -7.13 24.62 -8.80
C LEU A 235 -6.50 25.63 -7.83
N ALA A 236 -6.78 26.93 -8.00
CA ALA A 236 -6.30 27.99 -7.13
C ALA A 236 -6.90 27.87 -5.72
N VAL A 237 -8.22 27.64 -5.61
CA VAL A 237 -8.87 27.44 -4.30
C VAL A 237 -8.36 26.16 -3.63
N LEU A 238 -8.18 25.08 -4.39
CA LEU A 238 -7.61 23.83 -3.89
C LEU A 238 -6.18 24.05 -3.35
N ALA A 239 -5.34 24.78 -4.08
CA ALA A 239 -3.98 25.09 -3.68
C ALA A 239 -3.95 26.00 -2.45
N ALA A 240 -4.75 27.06 -2.43
CA ALA A 240 -4.82 28.01 -1.31
C ALA A 240 -5.33 27.34 -0.03
N ALA A 241 -6.41 26.56 -0.11
CA ALA A 241 -6.89 25.76 1.02
C ALA A 241 -5.83 24.75 1.47
N GLY A 242 -5.10 24.17 0.52
CA GLY A 242 -3.97 23.28 0.78
C GLY A 242 -2.87 23.96 1.61
N VAL A 243 -2.46 25.18 1.22
CA VAL A 243 -1.47 25.98 1.95
C VAL A 243 -1.95 26.30 3.36
N VAL A 244 -3.20 26.73 3.54
CA VAL A 244 -3.76 27.05 4.86
C VAL A 244 -3.76 25.83 5.77
N LEU A 245 -4.22 24.68 5.27
CA LEU A 245 -4.24 23.43 6.05
C LEU A 245 -2.83 22.91 6.36
N ALA A 246 -1.89 23.02 5.41
CA ALA A 246 -0.50 22.63 5.60
C ALA A 246 0.18 23.52 6.67
N ALA A 247 0.00 24.83 6.59
CA ALA A 247 0.54 25.79 7.54
C ALA A 247 -0.05 25.58 8.94
N TRP A 248 -1.38 25.48 9.04
CA TRP A 248 -2.07 25.23 10.31
C TRP A 248 -1.66 23.90 10.94
N GLY A 249 -1.63 22.82 10.16
CA GLY A 249 -1.21 21.50 10.63
C GLY A 249 0.23 21.50 11.12
N THR A 250 1.14 22.17 10.41
CA THR A 250 2.54 22.32 10.83
C THR A 250 2.66 23.09 12.13
N TRP A 251 1.97 24.23 12.23
CA TRP A 251 1.96 25.07 13.43
C TRP A 251 1.40 24.33 14.65
N GLN A 252 0.28 23.61 14.49
CA GLN A 252 -0.41 22.93 15.58
C GLN A 252 0.16 21.55 15.92
N SER A 253 0.94 20.93 15.04
CA SER A 253 1.53 19.59 15.29
C SER A 253 2.35 19.56 16.58
N ARG A 254 3.04 20.66 16.90
CA ARG A 254 3.84 20.82 18.11
C ARG A 254 2.97 21.18 19.33
N THR A 255 1.99 22.05 19.21
CA THR A 255 1.18 22.44 20.38
C THR A 255 0.23 21.31 20.83
N TRP A 256 -0.31 20.54 19.88
CA TRP A 256 -1.32 19.53 20.17
C TRP A 256 -0.78 18.30 20.91
N LEU A 257 0.41 17.82 20.54
CA LEU A 257 1.06 16.68 21.21
C LEU A 257 1.60 17.07 22.58
N TRP A 258 2.23 18.25 22.68
CA TRP A 258 2.95 18.67 23.88
C TRP A 258 2.06 19.20 25.01
N ASN A 259 0.83 19.61 24.70
CA ASN A 259 -0.18 19.99 25.69
C ASN A 259 -1.12 18.83 26.08
N GLY A 260 -0.92 17.64 25.49
CA GLY A 260 -1.75 16.47 25.78
C GLY A 260 -1.23 15.63 26.95
N PRO A 261 -2.04 14.72 27.50
CA PRO A 261 -1.66 13.86 28.63
C PRO A 261 -0.76 12.68 28.20
N TRP A 262 0.05 12.86 27.15
CA TRP A 262 0.77 11.77 26.49
C TRP A 262 2.20 11.66 27.01
N SER A 263 2.66 10.44 27.23
CA SER A 263 4.06 10.18 27.55
C SER A 263 4.97 10.35 26.32
N THR A 264 6.28 10.52 26.54
CA THR A 264 7.29 10.67 25.47
C THR A 264 7.32 9.49 24.50
N TRP A 265 7.10 8.27 24.98
CA TRP A 265 7.05 7.06 24.16
C TRP A 265 5.74 6.95 23.36
N GLU A 266 4.63 7.49 23.87
CA GLU A 266 3.36 7.58 23.13
C GLU A 266 3.43 8.62 22.03
N MET A 267 4.07 9.77 22.29
CA MET A 267 4.15 10.87 21.32
C MET A 267 4.74 10.44 19.97
N GLY A 268 5.76 9.57 19.97
CA GLY A 268 6.33 9.03 18.73
C GLY A 268 5.34 8.17 17.91
N ARG A 269 4.52 7.36 18.58
CA ARG A 269 3.49 6.52 17.93
C ARG A 269 2.29 7.33 17.45
N LEU A 270 1.92 8.34 18.24
CA LEU A 270 0.75 9.17 18.00
C LEU A 270 0.99 10.27 16.97
N HIS A 271 2.24 10.62 16.66
CA HIS A 271 2.57 11.76 15.80
C HIS A 271 1.78 11.78 14.49
N ASN A 272 1.59 10.61 13.86
CA ASN A 272 0.87 10.48 12.60
C ASN A 272 -0.66 10.33 12.74
N THR A 273 -1.17 10.25 13.96
CA THR A 273 -2.58 9.94 14.29
C THR A 273 -3.44 11.16 14.60
N THR A 274 -2.84 12.34 14.64
CA THR A 274 -3.46 13.57 15.16
C THR A 274 -4.20 14.37 14.08
N LEU A 275 -5.17 15.18 14.49
CA LEU A 275 -5.85 16.11 13.59
C LEU A 275 -4.87 17.08 12.87
N PRO A 276 -3.89 17.71 13.54
CA PRO A 276 -2.89 18.53 12.85
C PRO A 276 -2.08 17.77 11.80
N SER A 277 -1.65 16.53 12.09
CA SER A 277 -0.92 15.69 11.13
C SER A 277 -1.78 15.38 9.90
N VAL A 278 -3.04 15.00 10.09
CA VAL A 278 -3.96 14.72 8.99
C VAL A 278 -4.24 15.99 8.17
N ALA A 279 -4.50 17.11 8.83
CA ALA A 279 -4.70 18.40 8.16
C ALA A 279 -3.47 18.82 7.35
N GLN A 280 -2.27 18.65 7.92
CA GLN A 280 -1.02 18.96 7.23
C GLN A 280 -0.89 18.14 5.94
N ARG A 281 -1.08 16.82 6.02
CA ARG A 281 -0.97 15.90 4.89
C ARG A 281 -2.04 16.16 3.83
N VAL A 282 -3.30 16.35 4.23
CA VAL A 282 -4.38 16.75 3.30
C VAL A 282 -4.03 18.07 2.63
N GLY A 283 -3.50 19.03 3.39
CA GLY A 283 -3.07 20.33 2.89
C GLY A 283 -1.99 20.22 1.82
N VAL A 284 -0.92 19.46 2.10
CA VAL A 284 0.18 19.23 1.15
C VAL A 284 -0.32 18.52 -0.12
N ILE A 285 -1.21 17.52 0.01
CA ILE A 285 -1.77 16.81 -1.15
C ILE A 285 -2.64 17.74 -2.01
N CYS A 286 -3.46 18.58 -1.39
CA CYS A 286 -4.30 19.56 -2.11
C CYS A 286 -3.44 20.63 -2.79
N MET A 287 -2.42 21.14 -2.09
CA MET A 287 -1.45 22.09 -2.62
C MET A 287 -0.73 21.51 -3.84
N ALA A 288 -0.14 20.32 -3.70
CA ALA A 288 0.53 19.62 -4.79
C ALA A 288 -0.44 19.34 -5.95
N GLY A 289 -1.69 18.95 -5.67
CA GLY A 289 -2.70 18.68 -6.69
C GLY A 289 -3.06 19.93 -7.49
N GLY A 290 -3.30 21.05 -6.81
CA GLY A 290 -3.57 22.33 -7.44
C GLY A 290 -2.40 22.80 -8.32
N LEU A 291 -1.17 22.72 -7.80
CA LEU A 291 0.05 23.11 -8.54
C LEU A 291 0.32 22.21 -9.75
N LEU A 292 0.19 20.89 -9.59
CA LEU A 292 0.37 19.93 -10.69
C LEU A 292 -0.71 20.11 -11.75
N GLY A 293 -1.96 20.32 -11.35
CA GLY A 293 -3.06 20.62 -12.27
C GLY A 293 -2.83 21.92 -13.04
N TRP A 294 -2.35 22.97 -12.35
CA TRP A 294 -2.01 24.24 -12.98
C TRP A 294 -0.85 24.08 -13.97
N PHE A 295 0.21 23.39 -13.56
CA PHE A 295 1.35 23.09 -14.42
C PHE A 295 0.93 22.29 -15.65
N GLU A 296 0.07 21.27 -15.51
CA GLU A 296 -0.46 20.50 -16.63
C GLU A 296 -1.32 21.35 -17.57
N ALA A 297 -2.11 22.27 -17.02
CA ALA A 297 -2.96 23.17 -17.80
C ALA A 297 -2.15 24.19 -18.62
N VAL A 298 -1.00 24.63 -18.09
CA VAL A 298 -0.13 25.63 -18.74
C VAL A 298 0.91 24.97 -19.65
N ARG A 299 1.44 23.80 -19.30
CA ARG A 299 2.46 23.14 -20.12
C ARG A 299 1.85 22.72 -21.45
N GLY A 300 2.54 23.00 -22.54
CA GLY A 300 2.17 22.48 -23.85
C GLY A 300 2.13 20.94 -23.83
N ARG A 301 1.15 20.34 -24.52
CA ARG A 301 1.08 18.88 -24.65
C ARG A 301 2.29 18.39 -25.43
N TRP A 302 3.15 17.61 -24.79
CA TRP A 302 4.25 16.94 -25.48
C TRP A 302 3.72 15.78 -26.32
N PRO A 303 4.27 15.53 -27.50
CA PRO A 303 3.94 14.35 -28.28
C PRO A 303 4.39 13.09 -27.52
N GLY A 304 3.46 12.16 -27.28
CA GLY A 304 3.73 10.88 -26.62
C GLY A 304 2.76 10.50 -25.51
N ALA A 305 2.94 9.32 -24.94
CA ALA A 305 2.14 8.85 -23.81
C ALA A 305 2.59 9.55 -22.51
N ASN A 306 1.67 10.22 -21.83
CA ASN A 306 1.95 10.74 -20.48
C ASN A 306 2.07 9.56 -19.50
N VAL A 307 3.31 9.17 -19.18
CA VAL A 307 3.61 8.02 -18.32
C VAL A 307 3.04 8.15 -16.91
N VAL A 308 2.94 9.38 -16.39
CA VAL A 308 2.31 9.67 -15.08
C VAL A 308 0.80 9.37 -15.15
N MET A 309 0.14 9.79 -16.22
CA MET A 309 -1.26 9.43 -16.49
C MET A 309 -1.45 7.94 -16.68
N ALA A 310 -0.49 7.27 -17.32
CA ALA A 310 -0.55 5.83 -17.50
C ALA A 310 -0.45 5.09 -16.15
N ALA A 311 0.50 5.49 -15.31
CA ALA A 311 0.68 4.97 -13.95
C ALA A 311 -0.58 5.15 -13.10
N SER A 312 -1.22 6.33 -13.20
CA SER A 312 -2.46 6.63 -12.50
C SER A 312 -3.59 5.64 -12.82
N ARG A 313 -3.80 5.37 -14.12
CA ARG A 313 -4.87 4.48 -14.61
C ARG A 313 -4.65 3.01 -14.24
N GLU A 314 -3.40 2.59 -14.12
CA GLU A 314 -3.03 1.20 -13.83
C GLU A 314 -2.44 1.03 -12.41
N SER A 315 -2.74 1.95 -11.50
CA SER A 315 -2.17 2.00 -10.14
C SER A 315 -2.22 0.68 -9.37
N LEU A 316 -3.32 -0.08 -9.44
CA LEU A 316 -3.42 -1.40 -8.79
C LEU A 316 -2.47 -2.43 -9.42
N LEU A 317 -2.33 -2.44 -10.74
CA LEU A 317 -1.38 -3.33 -11.41
C LEU A 317 0.05 -3.00 -11.01
N LEU A 318 0.43 -1.73 -11.06
CA LEU A 318 1.77 -1.29 -10.68
C LEU A 318 2.01 -1.57 -9.19
N TYR A 319 1.00 -1.41 -8.33
CA TYR A 319 1.06 -1.77 -6.92
C TYR A 319 1.41 -3.25 -6.70
N LEU A 320 0.67 -4.14 -7.34
CA LEU A 320 0.92 -5.58 -7.20
C LEU A 320 2.27 -5.98 -7.83
N LEU A 321 2.61 -5.42 -8.99
CA LEU A 321 3.82 -5.77 -9.72
C LEU A 321 5.09 -5.42 -8.92
N HIS A 322 5.25 -4.18 -8.47
CA HIS A 322 6.49 -3.79 -7.77
C HIS A 322 6.65 -4.52 -6.43
N LEU A 323 5.57 -4.78 -5.68
CA LEU A 323 5.66 -5.55 -4.44
C LEU A 323 6.10 -6.99 -4.71
N ASN A 324 5.53 -7.66 -5.71
CA ASN A 324 5.93 -9.02 -6.08
C ASN A 324 7.36 -9.06 -6.63
N LEU A 325 7.79 -8.04 -7.38
CA LEU A 325 9.17 -7.93 -7.84
C LEU A 325 10.13 -7.76 -6.68
N ILE A 326 9.89 -6.83 -5.76
CA ILE A 326 10.79 -6.56 -4.63
C ILE A 326 10.79 -7.72 -3.63
N PHE A 327 9.62 -8.03 -3.06
CA PHE A 327 9.49 -8.96 -1.94
C PHE A 327 9.42 -10.43 -2.38
N GLY A 328 8.88 -10.71 -3.58
CA GLY A 328 8.72 -12.07 -4.08
C GLY A 328 9.92 -12.57 -4.91
N LEU A 329 10.50 -11.71 -5.75
CA LEU A 329 11.59 -12.10 -6.67
C LEU A 329 12.95 -11.63 -6.18
N LEU A 330 13.17 -10.33 -6.03
CA LEU A 330 14.49 -9.76 -5.77
C LEU A 330 15.04 -10.11 -4.38
N LEU A 331 14.16 -10.26 -3.39
CA LEU A 331 14.54 -10.71 -2.05
C LEU A 331 14.52 -12.24 -1.88
N ALA A 332 14.16 -13.02 -2.90
CA ALA A 332 14.22 -14.48 -2.82
C ALA A 332 15.66 -14.95 -2.60
N ASP A 333 15.85 -15.96 -1.74
CA ASP A 333 17.17 -16.45 -1.33
C ASP A 333 18.14 -16.71 -2.50
N PRO A 334 17.75 -17.37 -3.61
CA PRO A 334 18.67 -17.61 -4.72
C PRO A 334 19.15 -16.34 -5.42
N ILE A 335 18.35 -15.27 -5.42
CA ILE A 335 18.72 -13.99 -6.02
C ILE A 335 19.56 -13.20 -5.01
N ARG A 336 19.07 -13.05 -3.78
CA ARG A 336 19.75 -12.36 -2.69
C ARG A 336 21.17 -12.88 -2.46
N LEU A 337 21.36 -14.20 -2.44
CA LEU A 337 22.67 -14.83 -2.23
C LEU A 337 23.64 -14.62 -3.40
N ARG A 338 23.14 -14.42 -4.62
CA ARG A 338 23.98 -14.18 -5.81
C ARG A 338 24.32 -12.71 -6.01
N THR A 339 23.36 -11.83 -5.75
CA THR A 339 23.51 -10.39 -6.03
C THR A 339 24.01 -9.60 -4.84
N GLY A 340 23.89 -10.14 -3.62
CA GLY A 340 24.12 -9.38 -2.39
C GLY A 340 23.04 -8.32 -2.13
N TRP A 341 21.88 -8.41 -2.79
CA TRP A 341 20.78 -7.45 -2.61
C TRP A 341 19.95 -7.75 -1.36
N GLY A 342 20.65 -7.91 -0.23
CA GLY A 342 20.02 -8.11 1.07
C GLY A 342 19.38 -6.82 1.60
N TRP A 343 18.60 -6.99 2.67
CA TRP A 343 18.02 -5.88 3.41
C TRP A 343 19.10 -4.91 3.88
N TYR A 344 18.94 -3.63 3.56
CA TYR A 344 19.81 -2.53 3.98
C TYR A 344 21.27 -2.59 3.46
N GLN A 345 21.54 -3.28 2.35
CA GLN A 345 22.92 -3.55 1.90
C GLN A 345 23.44 -2.68 0.74
N LEU A 346 22.61 -1.90 0.04
CA LEU A 346 23.02 -1.30 -1.25
C LEU A 346 23.56 0.13 -1.17
N GLY A 347 23.46 0.78 -0.01
CA GLY A 347 23.75 2.22 0.12
C GLY A 347 22.91 3.07 -0.85
N TRP A 348 23.29 4.34 -1.02
CA TRP A 348 22.53 5.26 -1.88
C TRP A 348 22.59 4.90 -3.36
N THR A 349 23.79 4.71 -3.90
CA THR A 349 23.99 4.49 -5.34
C THR A 349 23.24 3.25 -5.82
N GLY A 350 23.38 2.12 -5.11
CA GLY A 350 22.69 0.88 -5.47
C GLY A 350 21.17 0.99 -5.29
N THR A 351 20.71 1.65 -4.22
CA THR A 351 19.27 1.86 -4.00
C THR A 351 18.66 2.74 -5.09
N LEU A 352 19.30 3.84 -5.46
CA LEU A 352 18.81 4.74 -6.52
C LEU A 352 18.79 4.04 -7.89
N ALA A 353 19.82 3.27 -8.21
CA ALA A 353 19.88 2.51 -9.46
C ALA A 353 18.75 1.48 -9.56
N LEU A 354 18.53 0.67 -8.52
CA LEU A 354 17.44 -0.30 -8.50
C LEU A 354 16.06 0.37 -8.49
N THR A 355 15.92 1.48 -7.78
CA THR A 355 14.69 2.28 -7.76
C THR A 355 14.33 2.77 -9.16
N ALA A 356 15.30 3.37 -9.88
CA ALA A 356 15.10 3.85 -11.24
C ALA A 356 14.73 2.70 -12.20
N ALA A 357 15.44 1.56 -12.10
CA ALA A 357 15.15 0.38 -12.92
C ALA A 357 13.74 -0.17 -12.66
N LEU A 358 13.32 -0.27 -11.39
CA LEU A 358 12.00 -0.77 -11.03
C LEU A 358 10.88 0.19 -11.42
N ILE A 359 11.08 1.50 -11.27
CA ILE A 359 10.13 2.50 -11.78
C ILE A 359 9.99 2.37 -13.30
N ALA A 360 11.10 2.32 -14.04
CA ALA A 360 11.08 2.20 -15.50
C ALA A 360 10.35 0.92 -15.95
N LEU A 361 10.65 -0.22 -15.33
CA LEU A 361 9.99 -1.50 -15.62
C LEU A 361 8.48 -1.44 -15.34
N ASN A 362 8.07 -0.90 -14.19
CA ASN A 362 6.66 -0.79 -13.82
C ASN A 362 5.90 0.15 -14.75
N LEU A 363 6.48 1.29 -15.13
CA LEU A 363 5.88 2.23 -16.07
C LEU A 363 5.76 1.61 -17.47
N ALA A 364 6.79 0.92 -17.94
CA ALA A 364 6.76 0.20 -19.21
C ALA A 364 5.67 -0.88 -19.21
N ALA A 365 5.55 -1.65 -18.13
CA ALA A 365 4.50 -2.65 -17.95
C ALA A 365 3.10 -2.03 -17.96
N GLY A 366 2.91 -0.89 -17.28
CA GLY A 366 1.64 -0.14 -17.29
C GLY A 366 1.23 0.33 -18.68
N VAL A 367 2.17 0.92 -19.44
CA VAL A 367 1.92 1.35 -20.83
C VAL A 367 1.65 0.16 -21.75
N ALA A 368 2.41 -0.93 -21.63
CA ALA A 368 2.19 -2.13 -22.41
C ALA A 368 0.83 -2.77 -22.13
N TRP A 369 0.43 -2.84 -20.85
CA TRP A 369 -0.86 -3.37 -20.45
C TRP A 369 -2.04 -2.56 -21.01
N GLN A 370 -1.93 -1.24 -21.05
CA GLN A 370 -2.94 -0.40 -21.68
C GLN A 370 -3.13 -0.73 -23.15
N LYS A 371 -2.04 -0.95 -23.89
CA LYS A 371 -2.12 -1.38 -25.31
C LYS A 371 -2.80 -2.74 -25.45
N VAL A 372 -2.51 -3.68 -24.54
CA VAL A 372 -3.14 -5.00 -24.53
C VAL A 372 -4.65 -4.90 -24.29
N ARG A 373 -5.09 -4.02 -23.37
CA ARG A 373 -6.51 -3.82 -23.03
C ARG A 373 -7.36 -3.25 -24.16
N LEU A 374 -6.73 -2.67 -25.19
CA LEU A 374 -7.44 -2.23 -26.41
C LEU A 374 -7.94 -3.43 -27.24
N ASP A 375 -7.35 -4.62 -27.08
CA ASP A 375 -7.80 -5.87 -27.70
C ASP A 375 -8.36 -6.81 -26.61
N PRO A 376 -9.70 -6.91 -26.49
CA PRO A 376 -10.34 -7.80 -25.52
C PRO A 376 -10.01 -9.28 -25.72
N ALA A 377 -9.80 -9.72 -26.97
CA ALA A 377 -9.47 -11.11 -27.27
C ALA A 377 -8.06 -11.46 -26.78
N ARG A 378 -7.08 -10.59 -27.07
CA ARG A 378 -5.71 -10.73 -26.56
C ARG A 378 -5.67 -10.66 -25.04
N THR A 379 -6.41 -9.73 -24.42
CA THR A 379 -6.51 -9.61 -22.97
C THR A 379 -7.01 -10.90 -22.32
N ARG A 380 -8.13 -11.46 -22.81
CA ARG A 380 -8.69 -12.71 -22.28
C ARG A 380 -7.73 -13.90 -22.46
N ARG A 381 -7.06 -14.00 -23.61
CA ARG A 381 -6.06 -15.05 -23.86
C ARG A 381 -4.90 -14.98 -22.87
N LEU A 382 -4.34 -13.78 -22.65
CA LEU A 382 -3.24 -13.59 -21.71
C LEU A 382 -3.68 -13.88 -20.27
N GLN A 383 -4.85 -13.41 -19.85
CA GLN A 383 -5.38 -13.70 -18.52
C GLN A 383 -5.58 -15.20 -18.30
N ARG A 384 -6.16 -15.93 -19.27
CA ARG A 384 -6.33 -17.38 -19.18
C ARG A 384 -5.00 -18.12 -19.07
N ARG A 385 -4.00 -17.74 -19.89
CA ARG A 385 -2.65 -18.32 -19.81
C ARG A 385 -1.97 -18.04 -18.48
N ALA A 386 -2.07 -16.82 -17.99
CA ALA A 386 -1.52 -16.43 -16.69
C ALA A 386 -2.20 -17.17 -15.54
N LEU A 387 -3.53 -17.30 -15.55
CA LEU A 387 -4.28 -18.07 -14.57
C LEU A 387 -3.96 -19.56 -14.62
N LEU A 388 -3.76 -20.13 -15.82
CA LEU A 388 -3.36 -21.52 -15.98
C LEU A 388 -1.94 -21.75 -15.45
N ALA A 389 -0.99 -20.88 -15.79
CA ALA A 389 0.37 -20.94 -15.27
C ALA A 389 0.40 -20.79 -13.74
N LEU A 390 -0.36 -19.84 -13.20
CA LEU A 390 -0.52 -19.65 -11.76
C LEU A 390 -1.19 -20.86 -11.10
N GLY A 391 -2.20 -21.47 -11.72
CA GLY A 391 -2.88 -22.65 -11.22
C GLY A 391 -1.95 -23.88 -11.18
N ILE A 392 -1.15 -24.08 -12.23
CA ILE A 392 -0.12 -25.13 -12.26
C ILE A 392 0.93 -24.88 -11.17
N TRP A 393 1.43 -23.65 -11.06
CA TRP A 393 2.38 -23.27 -10.01
C TRP A 393 1.78 -23.42 -8.61
N PHE A 394 0.50 -23.10 -8.43
CA PHE A 394 -0.19 -23.27 -7.17
C PHE A 394 -0.21 -24.75 -6.75
N VAL A 395 -0.55 -25.65 -7.67
CA VAL A 395 -0.64 -27.09 -7.36
C VAL A 395 0.74 -27.74 -7.21
N ALA A 396 1.69 -27.42 -8.09
CA ALA A 396 2.98 -28.11 -8.17
C ALA A 396 4.12 -27.41 -7.39
N GLY A 397 4.00 -26.12 -7.12
CA GLY A 397 5.02 -25.33 -6.44
C GLY A 397 5.14 -25.68 -4.96
N GLY A 398 6.31 -25.37 -4.38
CA GLY A 398 6.58 -25.53 -2.94
C GLY A 398 6.79 -26.97 -2.47
N TRP A 399 6.36 -27.99 -3.21
CA TRP A 399 6.57 -29.40 -2.83
C TRP A 399 8.03 -29.80 -2.77
N VAL A 400 8.88 -29.27 -3.67
CA VAL A 400 10.33 -29.49 -3.63
C VAL A 400 10.92 -28.99 -2.30
N THR A 401 10.50 -27.80 -1.85
CA THR A 401 10.91 -27.21 -0.57
C THR A 401 10.44 -28.07 0.60
N TYR A 402 9.19 -28.54 0.57
CA TYR A 402 8.67 -29.48 1.58
C TYR A 402 9.49 -30.77 1.63
N HIS A 403 9.77 -31.39 0.48
CA HIS A 403 10.59 -32.61 0.41
C HIS A 403 12.02 -32.37 0.88
N HIS A 404 12.60 -31.21 0.58
CA HIS A 404 13.92 -30.81 1.04
C HIS A 404 13.97 -30.74 2.57
N PHE A 405 13.10 -29.96 3.22
CA PHE A 405 13.09 -29.84 4.68
C PHE A 405 12.61 -31.09 5.40
N ARG A 406 11.84 -31.96 4.73
CA ARG A 406 11.50 -33.28 5.30
C ARG A 406 12.71 -34.21 5.37
N ARG A 407 13.69 -34.09 4.46
CA ARG A 407 14.95 -34.87 4.44
C ARG A 407 16.08 -34.20 5.24
N SER A 408 16.06 -32.87 5.28
CA SER A 408 17.08 -32.02 5.89
C SER A 408 16.44 -31.02 6.86
N PRO A 409 15.75 -31.48 7.93
CA PRO A 409 15.02 -30.60 8.86
C PRO A 409 15.90 -29.59 9.58
N GLU A 410 17.20 -29.87 9.76
CA GLU A 410 18.19 -28.98 10.36
C GLU A 410 18.51 -27.74 9.51
N LEU A 411 18.15 -27.74 8.22
CA LEU A 411 18.30 -26.59 7.32
C LEU A 411 17.06 -25.69 7.30
N ALA A 412 15.97 -26.10 7.96
CA ALA A 412 14.76 -25.29 8.00
C ALA A 412 14.97 -24.01 8.83
N THR A 413 14.49 -22.90 8.31
CA THR A 413 14.56 -21.58 8.96
C THR A 413 13.25 -21.16 9.61
N GLU A 414 12.17 -21.91 9.36
CA GLU A 414 10.83 -21.66 9.89
C GLU A 414 10.26 -22.89 10.61
N PRO A 415 9.45 -22.70 11.66
CA PRO A 415 8.95 -23.79 12.49
C PRO A 415 7.75 -24.51 11.85
N TYR A 416 7.98 -25.26 10.77
CA TYR A 416 6.92 -26.02 10.10
C TYR A 416 6.42 -27.18 10.97
N ALA A 417 5.11 -27.43 10.95
CA ALA A 417 4.46 -28.43 11.80
C ALA A 417 5.05 -29.85 11.65
N PHE A 418 5.52 -30.21 10.45
CA PHE A 418 6.08 -31.54 10.17
C PHE A 418 7.53 -31.73 10.65
N LEU A 419 8.23 -30.66 11.07
CA LEU A 419 9.66 -30.74 11.39
C LEU A 419 9.96 -31.65 12.58
N LYS A 420 9.11 -31.66 13.61
CA LYS A 420 9.28 -32.56 14.76
C LYS A 420 9.34 -34.03 14.33
N ALA A 421 8.41 -34.44 13.48
CA ALA A 421 8.38 -35.78 12.92
C ALA A 421 9.55 -36.05 11.97
N ALA A 422 10.01 -35.04 11.22
CA ALA A 422 11.19 -35.16 10.35
C ALA A 422 12.48 -35.35 11.16
N ARG A 423 12.68 -34.58 12.23
CA ARG A 423 13.82 -34.71 13.16
C ARG A 423 13.85 -36.09 13.82
N ALA A 424 12.71 -36.54 14.35
CA ALA A 424 12.58 -37.86 14.96
C ALA A 424 12.96 -38.99 13.99
N ARG A 425 12.50 -38.91 12.73
CA ARG A 425 12.88 -39.88 11.68
C ARG A 425 14.37 -39.89 11.35
N LYS A 426 15.05 -38.75 11.50
CA LYS A 426 16.48 -38.62 11.23
C LYS A 426 17.36 -38.93 12.45
N GLY A 427 16.76 -39.22 13.61
CA GLY A 427 17.49 -39.43 14.86
C GLY A 427 18.11 -38.16 15.44
N LEU A 428 17.61 -36.98 15.04
CA LEU A 428 18.09 -35.70 15.59
C LEU A 428 17.43 -35.38 16.93
N PRO A 429 18.11 -34.64 17.84
CA PRO A 429 17.53 -34.22 19.11
C PRO A 429 16.20 -33.49 18.93
N PRO A 430 15.17 -33.77 19.73
CA PRO A 430 13.88 -33.10 19.62
C PRO A 430 13.99 -31.63 20.04
N THR A 431 13.25 -30.76 19.36
CA THR A 431 13.16 -29.33 19.70
C THR A 431 11.70 -28.87 19.75
N PRO A 432 11.34 -27.87 20.59
CA PRO A 432 9.94 -27.47 20.80
C PRO A 432 9.21 -26.99 19.55
N ASP A 433 9.94 -26.47 18.56
CA ASP A 433 9.47 -25.90 17.30
C ASP A 433 10.00 -26.66 16.07
N GLY A 434 10.80 -27.71 16.26
CA GLY A 434 11.39 -28.50 15.19
C GLY A 434 12.57 -27.82 14.48
N LEU A 435 13.01 -26.64 14.93
CA LEU A 435 14.19 -25.96 14.41
C LEU A 435 15.47 -26.50 15.04
N SER A 436 16.59 -26.47 14.30
CA SER A 436 17.90 -26.81 14.86
C SER A 436 18.33 -25.77 15.92
N ARG A 437 18.91 -26.26 17.02
CA ARG A 437 19.55 -25.42 18.06
C ARG A 437 21.07 -25.48 18.00
N ASP A 438 21.62 -26.48 17.31
CA ASP A 438 23.04 -26.64 17.11
C ASP A 438 23.39 -26.27 15.66
N PRO A 439 24.14 -25.16 15.45
CA PRO A 439 24.61 -24.78 14.12
C PRO A 439 25.39 -25.89 13.41
N LEU A 440 26.04 -26.80 14.15
CA LEU A 440 26.78 -27.91 13.58
C LEU A 440 25.88 -28.92 12.86
N GLU A 441 24.63 -29.12 13.30
CA GLU A 441 23.68 -29.99 12.58
C GLU A 441 23.52 -29.51 11.14
N GLY A 442 23.26 -28.20 10.97
CA GLY A 442 23.10 -27.58 9.65
C GLY A 442 24.38 -27.58 8.83
N ILE A 443 25.53 -27.32 9.46
CA ILE A 443 26.84 -27.35 8.78
C ILE A 443 27.17 -28.76 8.27
N ARG A 444 27.01 -29.79 9.10
CA ARG A 444 27.24 -31.20 8.71
C ARG A 444 26.34 -31.61 7.56
N GLU A 445 25.08 -31.20 7.58
CA GLU A 445 24.14 -31.47 6.49
C GLU A 445 24.51 -30.74 5.20
N LYS A 446 24.96 -29.47 5.28
CA LYS A 446 25.49 -28.75 4.13
C LYS A 446 26.69 -29.48 3.52
N VAL A 447 27.62 -29.99 4.36
CA VAL A 447 28.76 -30.79 3.89
C VAL A 447 28.29 -32.07 3.19
N ARG A 448 27.33 -32.80 3.79
CA ARG A 448 26.74 -34.01 3.20
C ARG A 448 26.09 -33.75 1.83
N LEU A 449 25.53 -32.56 1.63
CA LEU A 449 24.93 -32.12 0.36
C LEU A 449 25.94 -31.47 -0.60
N HIS A 450 27.25 -31.54 -0.31
CA HIS A 450 28.31 -30.87 -1.06
C HIS A 450 28.11 -29.35 -1.22
N GLY A 451 27.46 -28.72 -0.24
CA GLY A 451 27.25 -27.28 -0.18
C GLY A 451 28.53 -26.51 0.17
N LYS A 452 28.62 -25.26 -0.31
CA LYS A 452 29.73 -24.37 0.07
C LYS A 452 29.54 -23.88 1.51
N LEU A 453 30.58 -24.05 2.33
CA LEU A 453 30.66 -23.48 3.68
C LEU A 453 31.26 -22.08 3.64
N THR A 454 30.69 -21.18 4.43
CA THR A 454 31.28 -19.87 4.73
C THR A 454 32.56 -20.01 5.58
N PRO A 455 33.45 -19.01 5.57
CA PRO A 455 34.65 -19.04 6.42
C PRO A 455 34.35 -19.17 7.92
N GLU A 456 33.21 -18.66 8.38
CA GLU A 456 32.75 -18.82 9.76
C GLU A 456 32.28 -20.25 10.05
N GLU A 457 31.50 -20.85 9.16
CA GLU A 457 31.05 -22.24 9.30
C GLU A 457 32.22 -23.23 9.28
N LYS A 458 33.26 -22.97 8.47
CA LYS A 458 34.50 -23.76 8.46
C LYS A 458 35.21 -23.68 9.81
N ARG A 459 35.43 -22.46 10.33
CA ARG A 459 36.02 -22.26 11.65
C ARG A 459 35.22 -22.92 12.77
N LEU A 460 33.89 -22.86 12.70
CA LEU A 460 33.01 -23.48 13.70
C LEU A 460 33.12 -25.01 13.66
N LEU A 461 33.18 -25.59 12.46
CA LEU A 461 33.37 -27.02 12.24
C LEU A 461 34.73 -27.51 12.73
N GLU A 462 35.78 -26.74 12.48
CA GLU A 462 37.15 -27.01 12.93
C GLU A 462 37.31 -26.86 14.45
N SER A 463 36.66 -25.86 15.08
CA SER A 463 36.78 -25.58 16.52
C SER A 463 36.14 -26.61 17.46
N LYS A 464 35.27 -27.48 16.93
CA LYS A 464 34.55 -28.53 17.67
C LYS A 464 34.79 -29.92 17.09
N GLY A 465 35.74 -30.04 16.16
CA GLY A 465 36.19 -31.31 15.61
C GLY A 465 37.27 -31.91 16.48
N ASP A 466 36.88 -32.44 17.64
CA ASP A 466 37.56 -33.51 18.38
C ASP A 466 36.52 -34.59 18.72
#